data_AF-A0A0C2JSP6-F1
#
_entry.id   AF-A0A0C2JSP6-F1
#
_cell.length_a   1.000
_cell.length_b   1.000
_cell.length_c   1.000
_cell.angle_alpha   90.00
_cell.angle_beta   90.00
_cell.angle_gamma   90.00
#
_symmetry.space_group_name_H-M   'P 1'
#
loop_
_entity.id
_entity.type
_entity.pdbx_description
1 polymer ?
#
loop_
_entity_poly.entity_id
_entity_poly.type
_entity_poly.pdbx_seq_one_letter_code
_entity_poly.pdbx_strand_id
1 'polypeptide(L)'
;HAAVRLAGVHALAHLADDAPPGRDDLVQMVIDVLCAYLRMPYTPAPDPLPEEATEEERAEHRDRELEFASFREVRHTVLRVIGDRLREPTRWRGKNYDFTGAVFDGGDLTSARFTGATVNFTEAHFTGATVHFNGARFTDGKVDFNGAHFTGGQVDFNEAEGTCPIGLLAAIERGEPEVVVLPAPWRPPDGQNDEQEAPEASDR
;
A
#
# COMPACT_ATOMS: atom_id res chain seq x y z
N HIS A 1 -7.92 4.78 -23.03
CA HIS A 1 -9.13 3.99 -22.71
C HIS A 1 -8.88 3.05 -21.53
N ALA A 2 -9.59 3.27 -20.42
CA ALA A 2 -9.51 2.45 -19.21
C ALA A 2 -9.79 0.97 -19.47
N ALA A 3 -10.82 0.66 -20.26
CA ALA A 3 -11.23 -0.71 -20.60
C ALA A 3 -10.10 -1.54 -21.22
N VAL A 4 -9.28 -0.95 -22.09
CA VAL A 4 -8.12 -1.63 -22.70
C VAL A 4 -7.07 -1.96 -21.64
N ARG A 5 -6.83 -1.05 -20.68
CA ARG A 5 -5.87 -1.30 -19.59
C ARG A 5 -6.41 -2.36 -18.63
N LEU A 6 -7.69 -2.32 -18.28
CA LEU A 6 -8.33 -3.35 -17.45
C LEU A 6 -8.24 -4.73 -18.10
N ALA A 7 -8.55 -4.83 -19.41
CA ALA A 7 -8.37 -6.07 -20.16
C ALA A 7 -6.91 -6.53 -20.14
N GLY A 8 -5.95 -5.61 -20.29
CA GLY A 8 -4.52 -5.89 -20.20
C GLY A 8 -4.10 -6.44 -18.82
N VAL A 9 -4.58 -5.85 -17.73
CA VAL A 9 -4.30 -6.32 -16.36
C VAL A 9 -4.81 -7.74 -16.16
N HIS A 10 -6.04 -8.03 -16.58
CA HIS A 10 -6.60 -9.38 -16.46
C HIS A 10 -5.91 -10.40 -17.36
N ALA A 11 -5.57 -10.02 -18.60
CA ALA A 11 -4.83 -10.89 -19.52
C ALA A 11 -3.43 -11.23 -18.99
N LEU A 12 -2.70 -10.25 -18.45
CA LEU A 12 -1.40 -10.47 -17.81
C LEU A 12 -1.53 -11.38 -16.59
N ALA A 13 -2.55 -11.16 -15.75
CA ALA A 13 -2.79 -12.00 -14.59
C ALA A 13 -3.02 -13.46 -14.99
N HIS A 14 -3.87 -13.72 -15.99
CA HIS A 14 -4.09 -15.07 -16.50
C HIS A 14 -2.83 -15.67 -17.15
N LEU A 15 -2.01 -14.88 -17.83
CA LEU A 15 -0.73 -15.35 -18.35
C LEU A 15 0.20 -15.86 -17.24
N ALA A 16 0.23 -15.20 -16.08
CA ALA A 16 0.98 -15.66 -14.93
C ALA A 16 0.35 -16.89 -14.27
N ASP A 17 -0.98 -16.91 -14.13
CA ASP A 17 -1.70 -18.03 -13.51
C ASP A 17 -1.53 -19.33 -14.33
N ASP A 18 -1.56 -19.22 -15.66
CA ASP A 18 -1.45 -20.32 -16.61
C ASP A 18 0.02 -20.63 -17.01
N ALA A 19 0.99 -19.96 -16.40
CA ALA A 19 2.40 -20.15 -16.69
C ALA A 19 2.80 -21.64 -16.52
N PRO A 20 3.52 -22.26 -17.48
CA PRO A 20 3.96 -23.63 -17.34
C PRO A 20 4.78 -23.88 -16.05
N PRO A 21 4.80 -25.10 -15.51
CA PRO A 21 5.68 -25.44 -14.40
C PRO A 21 7.14 -25.09 -14.71
N GLY A 22 7.85 -24.52 -13.73
CA GLY A 22 9.23 -24.04 -13.89
C GLY A 22 9.37 -22.66 -14.53
N ARG A 23 8.29 -22.04 -15.02
CA ARG A 23 8.29 -20.65 -15.54
C ARG A 23 7.99 -19.62 -14.46
N ASP A 24 8.73 -19.70 -13.37
CA ASP A 24 8.58 -18.80 -12.22
C ASP A 24 9.07 -17.38 -12.50
N ASP A 25 9.94 -17.25 -13.50
CA ASP A 25 10.35 -16.01 -14.14
C ASP A 25 9.17 -15.27 -14.79
N LEU A 26 8.26 -16.00 -15.45
CA LEU A 26 7.11 -15.40 -16.13
C LEU A 26 6.12 -14.80 -15.12
N VAL A 27 5.86 -15.51 -14.01
CA VAL A 27 5.02 -15.01 -12.91
C VAL A 27 5.62 -13.75 -12.32
N GLN A 28 6.92 -13.75 -12.02
CA GLN A 28 7.61 -12.57 -11.51
C GLN A 28 7.56 -11.40 -12.50
N MET A 29 7.80 -11.64 -13.79
CA MET A 29 7.76 -10.60 -14.81
C MET A 29 6.37 -9.94 -14.92
N VAL A 30 5.28 -10.72 -14.84
CA VAL A 30 3.93 -10.15 -14.80
C VAL A 30 3.74 -9.28 -13.56
N ILE A 31 4.17 -9.75 -12.39
CA ILE A 31 4.10 -8.96 -11.15
C ILE A 31 4.90 -7.67 -11.31
N ASP A 32 6.10 -7.72 -11.88
CA ASP A 32 6.95 -6.55 -12.09
C ASP A 32 6.27 -5.51 -12.99
N VAL A 33 5.57 -5.94 -14.05
CA VAL A 33 4.80 -5.05 -14.94
C VAL A 33 3.63 -4.40 -14.19
N LEU A 34 2.91 -5.17 -13.39
CA LEU A 34 1.79 -4.66 -12.58
C LEU A 34 2.27 -3.66 -11.52
N CYS A 35 3.36 -3.98 -10.82
CA CYS A 35 4.04 -3.09 -9.89
C CYS A 35 4.55 -1.81 -10.59
N ALA A 36 5.16 -1.95 -11.77
CA ALA A 36 5.62 -0.80 -12.56
C ALA A 36 4.47 0.13 -12.95
N TYR A 37 3.29 -0.41 -13.28
CA TYR A 37 2.10 0.39 -13.54
C TYR A 37 1.68 1.20 -12.29
N LEU A 38 1.77 0.61 -11.10
CA LEU A 38 1.48 1.31 -9.84
C LEU A 38 2.51 2.40 -9.52
N ARG A 39 3.74 2.29 -10.03
CA ARG A 39 4.80 3.31 -9.88
C ARG A 39 4.76 4.42 -10.94
N MET A 40 3.84 4.36 -11.92
CA MET A 40 3.67 5.45 -12.89
C MET A 40 3.20 6.74 -12.20
N PRO A 41 3.45 7.91 -12.82
CA PRO A 41 2.99 9.20 -12.29
C PRO A 41 1.52 9.16 -11.88
N TYR A 42 1.24 9.71 -10.70
CA TYR A 42 -0.08 9.75 -10.09
C TYR A 42 -0.58 11.19 -10.07
N THR A 43 -1.77 11.40 -10.63
CA THR A 43 -2.50 12.66 -10.53
C THR A 43 -3.62 12.46 -9.51
N PRO A 44 -3.64 13.21 -8.38
CA PRO A 44 -4.68 13.08 -7.37
C PRO A 44 -6.05 13.53 -7.89
N ALA A 45 -7.10 13.24 -7.12
CA ALA A 45 -8.43 13.77 -7.38
C ALA A 45 -8.38 15.31 -7.48
N PRO A 46 -9.08 15.93 -8.44
CA PRO A 46 -9.16 17.39 -8.49
C PRO A 46 -9.85 17.93 -7.24
N ASP A 47 -9.37 19.09 -6.76
CA ASP A 47 -10.00 19.80 -5.64
C ASP A 47 -11.42 20.27 -6.01
N PRO A 48 -12.35 20.31 -5.05
CA PRO A 48 -13.70 20.81 -5.28
C PRO A 48 -13.70 22.21 -5.89
N LEU A 49 -14.55 22.43 -6.88
CA LEU A 49 -14.73 23.76 -7.47
C LEU A 49 -15.41 24.74 -6.51
N PRO A 50 -15.06 26.04 -6.58
CA PRO A 50 -15.82 27.09 -5.89
C PRO A 50 -17.25 27.18 -6.44
N GLU A 51 -18.17 27.71 -5.62
CA GLU A 51 -19.58 27.84 -6.01
C GLU A 51 -19.77 28.69 -7.26
N GLU A 52 -18.94 29.73 -7.46
CA GLU A 52 -19.03 30.64 -8.61
C GLU A 52 -18.31 30.14 -9.88
N ALA A 53 -17.84 28.89 -9.92
CA ALA A 53 -17.15 28.34 -11.07
C ALA A 53 -18.00 28.45 -12.37
N THR A 54 -17.35 28.89 -13.43
CA THR A 54 -17.91 29.01 -14.79
C THR A 54 -18.25 27.64 -15.38
N GLU A 55 -19.06 27.61 -16.44
CA GLU A 55 -19.40 26.34 -17.11
C GLU A 55 -18.17 25.67 -17.75
N GLU A 56 -17.20 26.46 -18.20
CA GLU A 56 -15.93 25.96 -18.75
C GLU A 56 -15.08 25.28 -17.67
N GLU A 57 -14.89 25.93 -16.51
CA GLU A 57 -14.19 25.33 -15.36
C GLU A 57 -14.88 24.06 -14.87
N ARG A 58 -16.22 24.04 -14.87
CA ARG A 58 -17.01 22.84 -14.54
C ARG A 58 -16.81 21.72 -15.55
N ALA A 59 -16.73 22.03 -16.85
CA ALA A 59 -16.45 21.04 -17.88
C ALA A 59 -15.04 20.45 -17.74
N GLU A 60 -14.02 21.29 -17.57
CA GLU A 60 -12.64 20.83 -17.35
C GLU A 60 -12.48 20.02 -16.06
N HIS A 61 -13.20 20.39 -14.99
CA HIS A 61 -13.22 19.61 -13.75
C HIS A 61 -13.83 18.23 -13.96
N ARG A 62 -14.98 18.15 -14.65
CA ARG A 62 -15.61 16.86 -14.98
C ARG A 62 -14.68 15.96 -15.78
N ASP A 63 -13.94 16.52 -16.75
CA ASP A 63 -12.97 15.76 -17.53
C ASP A 63 -11.82 15.24 -16.66
N ARG A 64 -11.28 16.07 -15.74
CA ARG A 64 -10.27 15.65 -14.76
C ARG A 64 -10.78 14.60 -13.78
N GLU A 65 -12.02 14.70 -13.31
CA GLU A 65 -12.65 13.71 -12.44
C GLU A 65 -12.81 12.36 -13.15
N LEU A 66 -13.27 12.38 -14.41
CA LEU A 66 -13.41 11.17 -15.22
C LEU A 66 -12.06 10.52 -15.51
N GLU A 67 -11.04 11.33 -15.80
CA GLU A 67 -9.67 10.84 -15.98
C GLU A 67 -9.15 10.20 -14.67
N PHE A 68 -9.22 10.92 -13.55
CA PHE A 68 -8.84 10.42 -12.23
C PHE A 68 -9.54 9.09 -11.91
N ALA A 69 -10.87 9.04 -12.02
CA ALA A 69 -11.65 7.84 -11.73
C ALA A 69 -11.24 6.65 -12.63
N SER A 70 -11.03 6.91 -13.92
CA SER A 70 -10.57 5.90 -14.89
C SER A 70 -9.19 5.34 -14.53
N PHE A 71 -8.23 6.20 -14.18
CA PHE A 71 -6.88 5.76 -13.79
C PHE A 71 -6.90 5.02 -12.45
N ARG A 72 -7.64 5.54 -11.48
CA ARG A 72 -7.82 4.93 -10.15
C ARG A 72 -8.40 3.52 -10.27
N GLU A 73 -9.42 3.33 -11.10
CA GLU A 73 -10.04 2.01 -11.32
C GLU A 73 -9.03 0.95 -11.79
N VAL A 74 -8.13 1.32 -12.71
CA VAL A 74 -7.09 0.39 -13.18
C VAL A 74 -6.10 0.07 -12.06
N ARG A 75 -5.63 1.08 -11.31
CA ARG A 75 -4.68 0.88 -10.20
C ARG A 75 -5.28 -0.02 -9.11
N HIS A 76 -6.53 0.21 -8.74
CA HIS A 76 -7.24 -0.58 -7.74
C HIS A 76 -7.49 -2.01 -8.23
N THR A 77 -7.76 -2.18 -9.53
CA THR A 77 -7.84 -3.51 -10.13
C THR A 77 -6.51 -4.26 -10.09
N VAL A 78 -5.37 -3.59 -10.28
CA VAL A 78 -4.05 -4.20 -10.11
C VAL A 78 -3.85 -4.69 -8.67
N LEU A 79 -4.14 -3.83 -7.68
CA LEU A 79 -4.03 -4.20 -6.26
C LEU A 79 -4.93 -5.39 -5.91
N ARG A 80 -6.18 -5.38 -6.39
CA ARG A 80 -7.14 -6.48 -6.21
C ARG A 80 -6.63 -7.79 -6.82
N VAL A 81 -6.12 -7.75 -8.06
CA VAL A 81 -5.54 -8.92 -8.73
C VAL A 81 -4.40 -9.53 -7.94
N ILE A 82 -3.50 -8.69 -7.41
CA ILE A 82 -2.39 -9.12 -6.54
C ILE A 82 -2.94 -9.72 -5.24
N GLY A 83 -3.84 -8.99 -4.55
CA GLY A 83 -4.43 -9.40 -3.28
C GLY A 83 -5.13 -10.76 -3.35
N ASP A 84 -6.00 -10.95 -4.36
CA ASP A 84 -6.75 -12.21 -4.56
C ASP A 84 -5.81 -13.42 -4.67
N ARG A 85 -4.69 -13.27 -5.36
CA ARG A 85 -3.73 -14.36 -5.59
C ARG A 85 -2.82 -14.62 -4.40
N LEU A 86 -2.60 -13.60 -3.57
CA LEU A 86 -1.86 -13.74 -2.33
C LEU A 86 -2.70 -14.40 -1.22
N ARG A 87 -4.02 -14.27 -1.25
CA ARG A 87 -4.96 -14.94 -0.32
C ARG A 87 -5.03 -16.45 -0.56
N GLU A 88 -4.90 -16.86 -1.81
CA GLU A 88 -4.87 -18.26 -2.23
C GLU A 88 -3.45 -18.83 -2.28
N PRO A 89 -3.25 -20.17 -2.21
CA PRO A 89 -1.93 -20.80 -2.32
C PRO A 89 -1.43 -20.85 -3.77
N THR A 90 -1.32 -19.68 -4.41
CA THR A 90 -0.87 -19.55 -5.81
C THR A 90 0.65 -19.36 -5.91
N ARG A 91 1.17 -19.44 -7.14
CA ARG A 91 2.57 -19.15 -7.46
C ARG A 91 2.97 -17.67 -7.32
N TRP A 92 2.02 -16.80 -6.97
CA TRP A 92 2.29 -15.39 -6.66
C TRP A 92 2.87 -15.21 -5.25
N ARG A 93 2.70 -16.19 -4.36
CA ARG A 93 3.42 -16.23 -3.08
C ARG A 93 4.91 -16.49 -3.33
N GLY A 94 5.77 -15.94 -2.47
CA GLY A 94 7.23 -16.04 -2.62
C GLY A 94 7.80 -15.21 -3.77
N LYS A 95 6.99 -14.36 -4.41
CA LYS A 95 7.43 -13.40 -5.45
C LYS A 95 7.73 -12.05 -4.84
N ASN A 96 8.57 -11.28 -5.52
CA ASN A 96 8.94 -9.93 -5.08
C ASN A 96 7.95 -8.91 -5.60
N TYR A 97 7.68 -7.89 -4.80
CA TYR A 97 6.73 -6.82 -5.11
C TYR A 97 7.42 -5.46 -4.87
N ASP A 98 7.57 -4.68 -5.94
CA ASP A 98 8.20 -3.36 -5.89
C ASP A 98 7.18 -2.24 -6.03
N PHE A 99 6.78 -1.66 -4.90
CA PHE A 99 5.90 -0.51 -4.81
C PHE A 99 6.67 0.77 -4.48
N THR A 100 7.98 0.84 -4.79
CA THR A 100 8.79 2.02 -4.51
C THR A 100 8.18 3.29 -5.11
N GLY A 101 7.95 4.31 -4.28
CA GLY A 101 7.35 5.58 -4.72
C GLY A 101 5.89 5.49 -5.19
N ALA A 102 5.24 4.33 -5.06
CA ALA A 102 3.86 4.17 -5.51
C ALA A 102 2.89 4.93 -4.58
N VAL A 103 1.85 5.53 -5.18
CA VAL A 103 0.75 6.15 -4.41
C VAL A 103 -0.38 5.15 -4.22
N PHE A 104 -0.74 4.90 -2.97
CA PHE A 104 -1.91 4.15 -2.57
C PHE A 104 -2.99 5.13 -2.12
N ASP A 105 -4.07 5.24 -2.90
CA ASP A 105 -5.24 6.06 -2.61
C ASP A 105 -6.45 5.20 -2.15
N GLY A 106 -6.12 4.10 -1.49
CA GLY A 106 -6.99 2.98 -1.13
C GLY A 106 -6.49 1.66 -1.70
N GLY A 107 -7.05 0.55 -1.21
CA GLY A 107 -6.74 -0.78 -1.70
C GLY A 107 -7.00 -1.85 -0.64
N ASP A 108 -7.18 -3.08 -1.10
CA ASP A 108 -7.47 -4.21 -0.22
C ASP A 108 -6.46 -5.35 -0.42
N LEU A 109 -5.62 -5.52 0.60
CA LEU A 109 -4.66 -6.61 0.76
C LEU A 109 -4.95 -7.39 2.06
N THR A 110 -6.20 -7.35 2.54
CA THR A 110 -6.68 -8.15 3.68
C THR A 110 -6.34 -9.61 3.47
N SER A 111 -5.74 -10.26 4.48
CA SER A 111 -5.34 -11.67 4.45
C SER A 111 -4.36 -12.06 3.33
N ALA A 112 -3.74 -11.09 2.65
CA ALA A 112 -2.69 -11.36 1.66
C ALA A 112 -1.46 -11.98 2.35
N ARG A 113 -0.84 -12.97 1.70
CA ARG A 113 0.33 -13.67 2.25
C ARG A 113 1.60 -13.40 1.46
N PHE A 114 2.41 -12.49 1.97
CA PHE A 114 3.73 -12.14 1.45
C PHE A 114 4.81 -13.06 2.04
N THR A 115 4.61 -14.38 1.94
CA THR A 115 5.52 -15.39 2.49
C THR A 115 6.73 -15.57 1.58
N GLY A 116 7.96 -15.46 2.09
CA GLY A 116 9.17 -15.69 1.29
C GLY A 116 9.51 -14.55 0.31
N ALA A 117 8.81 -13.42 0.41
CA ALA A 117 8.85 -12.33 -0.56
C ALA A 117 9.74 -11.18 -0.11
N THR A 118 10.34 -10.46 -1.06
CA THR A 118 10.78 -9.08 -0.83
C THR A 118 9.68 -8.13 -1.27
N VAL A 119 9.14 -7.35 -0.33
CA VAL A 119 8.08 -6.36 -0.59
C VAL A 119 8.61 -4.97 -0.25
N ASN A 120 8.69 -4.10 -1.25
CA ASN A 120 9.29 -2.78 -1.10
C ASN A 120 8.22 -1.69 -1.20
N PHE A 121 7.99 -0.98 -0.09
CA PHE A 121 7.17 0.23 0.03
C PHE A 121 8.05 1.47 0.30
N THR A 122 9.34 1.41 -0.04
CA THR A 122 10.24 2.55 0.13
C THR A 122 9.68 3.77 -0.60
N GLU A 123 9.62 4.91 0.09
CA GLU A 123 9.05 6.17 -0.45
C GLU A 123 7.60 6.07 -0.95
N ALA A 124 6.86 5.00 -0.61
CA ALA A 124 5.46 4.86 -1.00
C ALA A 124 4.58 5.88 -0.24
N HIS A 125 3.55 6.38 -0.91
CA HIS A 125 2.63 7.37 -0.35
C HIS A 125 1.27 6.74 -0.10
N PHE A 126 0.84 6.68 1.15
CA PHE A 126 -0.49 6.26 1.56
C PHE A 126 -1.33 7.52 1.80
N THR A 127 -2.26 7.77 0.89
CA THR A 127 -3.07 8.99 0.79
C THR A 127 -4.55 8.64 0.62
N GLY A 128 -5.48 9.57 0.85
CA GLY A 128 -6.87 9.38 0.44
C GLY A 128 -7.66 8.33 1.23
N ALA A 129 -8.03 7.21 0.58
CA ALA A 129 -8.92 6.20 1.16
C ALA A 129 -8.16 5.08 1.89
N THR A 130 -8.89 4.29 2.69
CA THR A 130 -8.29 3.25 3.54
C THR A 130 -7.56 2.17 2.74
N VAL A 131 -6.37 1.81 3.18
CA VAL A 131 -5.58 0.67 2.68
C VAL A 131 -5.60 -0.44 3.73
N HIS A 132 -6.18 -1.59 3.36
CA HIS A 132 -6.36 -2.70 4.28
C HIS A 132 -5.24 -3.74 4.16
N PHE A 133 -4.54 -3.98 5.25
CA PHE A 133 -3.62 -5.09 5.48
C PHE A 133 -4.13 -6.01 6.61
N ASN A 134 -5.42 -5.93 6.95
CA ASN A 134 -6.00 -6.69 8.05
C ASN A 134 -5.72 -8.20 7.88
N GLY A 135 -5.13 -8.86 8.87
CA GLY A 135 -4.79 -10.29 8.79
C GLY A 135 -3.72 -10.65 7.76
N ALA A 136 -3.06 -9.67 7.12
CA ALA A 136 -1.99 -9.94 6.16
C ALA A 136 -0.79 -10.58 6.85
N ARG A 137 -0.08 -11.45 6.13
CA ARG A 137 1.06 -12.21 6.66
C ARG A 137 2.34 -11.81 5.96
N PHE A 138 3.30 -11.34 6.75
CA PHE A 138 4.63 -10.94 6.30
C PHE A 138 5.69 -11.82 6.95
N THR A 139 5.88 -13.03 6.41
CA THR A 139 6.80 -14.03 6.99
C THR A 139 7.87 -14.45 5.99
N ASP A 140 9.00 -14.93 6.52
CA ASP A 140 10.08 -15.56 5.74
C ASP A 140 10.68 -14.68 4.62
N GLY A 141 10.49 -13.36 4.71
CA GLY A 141 10.86 -12.39 3.70
C GLY A 141 11.20 -11.02 4.31
N LYS A 142 11.47 -10.03 3.44
CA LYS A 142 11.78 -8.66 3.84
C LYS A 142 10.67 -7.73 3.38
N VAL A 143 10.15 -6.92 4.31
CA VAL A 143 9.20 -5.84 4.00
C VAL A 143 9.80 -4.52 4.44
N ASP A 144 9.86 -3.55 3.54
CA ASP A 144 10.57 -2.28 3.72
C ASP A 144 9.64 -1.09 3.49
N PHE A 145 9.51 -0.21 4.49
CA PHE A 145 8.72 1.03 4.48
C PHE A 145 9.62 2.26 4.70
N ASN A 146 10.93 2.16 4.47
CA ASN A 146 11.82 3.31 4.64
C ASN A 146 11.36 4.50 3.78
N GLY A 147 11.21 5.67 4.41
CA GLY A 147 10.75 6.87 3.72
C GLY A 147 9.28 6.84 3.28
N ALA A 148 8.48 5.84 3.64
CA ALA A 148 7.05 5.85 3.34
C ALA A 148 6.35 7.05 4.02
N HIS A 149 5.30 7.56 3.37
CA HIS A 149 4.52 8.72 3.80
C HIS A 149 3.08 8.30 4.08
N PHE A 150 2.61 8.57 5.29
CA PHE A 150 1.23 8.35 5.71
C PHE A 150 0.57 9.70 5.96
N THR A 151 -0.21 10.21 5.00
CA THR A 151 -0.71 11.60 4.99
C THR A 151 -2.20 11.71 4.67
N GLY A 152 -2.95 10.61 4.77
CA GLY A 152 -4.40 10.59 4.56
C GLY A 152 -4.92 9.19 4.29
N GLY A 153 -6.14 8.91 4.77
CA GLY A 153 -6.71 7.57 4.73
C GLY A 153 -6.08 6.64 5.77
N GLN A 154 -6.89 5.77 6.36
CA GLN A 154 -6.38 4.83 7.35
C GLN A 154 -5.55 3.73 6.68
N VAL A 155 -4.42 3.32 7.26
CA VAL A 155 -3.69 2.11 6.88
C VAL A 155 -3.84 1.11 8.01
N ASP A 156 -4.60 0.05 7.75
CA ASP A 156 -5.03 -0.88 8.79
C ASP A 156 -4.23 -2.19 8.74
N PHE A 157 -3.36 -2.40 9.72
CA PHE A 157 -2.60 -3.64 9.93
C PHE A 157 -3.17 -4.49 11.06
N ASN A 158 -4.42 -4.27 11.51
CA ASN A 158 -5.03 -5.11 12.54
C ASN A 158 -4.91 -6.60 12.19
N GLU A 159 -4.56 -7.42 13.19
CA GLU A 159 -4.35 -8.86 13.02
C GLU A 159 -3.25 -9.25 12.01
N ALA A 160 -2.45 -8.31 11.50
CA ALA A 160 -1.32 -8.65 10.67
C ALA A 160 -0.29 -9.47 11.47
N GLU A 161 0.29 -10.46 10.82
CA GLU A 161 1.22 -11.41 11.42
C GLU A 161 2.60 -11.33 10.78
N GLY A 162 3.61 -11.72 11.54
CA GLY A 162 5.00 -11.78 11.11
C GLY A 162 5.86 -10.68 11.73
N THR A 163 7.02 -10.45 11.13
CA THR A 163 7.98 -9.45 11.61
C THR A 163 7.47 -8.05 11.29
N CYS A 164 7.54 -7.14 12.26
CA CYS A 164 7.25 -5.72 12.03
C CYS A 164 8.11 -5.20 10.86
N PRO A 165 7.50 -4.65 9.80
CA PRO A 165 8.24 -4.18 8.63
C PRO A 165 9.32 -3.14 8.96
N ILE A 166 10.44 -3.21 8.25
CA ILE A 166 11.56 -2.29 8.44
C ILE A 166 11.12 -0.87 8.09
N GLY A 167 11.46 0.10 8.93
CA GLY A 167 11.16 1.51 8.68
C GLY A 167 9.71 1.92 8.92
N LEU A 168 8.79 0.98 9.20
CA LEU A 168 7.37 1.28 9.39
C LEU A 168 7.13 2.23 10.57
N LEU A 169 7.62 1.90 11.77
CA LEU A 169 7.42 2.73 12.96
C LEU A 169 8.00 4.14 12.77
N ALA A 170 9.20 4.25 12.19
CA ALA A 170 9.82 5.55 11.91
C ALA A 170 9.05 6.35 10.83
N ALA A 171 8.39 5.69 9.88
CA ALA A 171 7.54 6.34 8.89
C ALA A 171 6.22 6.84 9.52
N ILE A 172 5.63 6.09 10.46
CA ILE A 172 4.45 6.51 11.22
C ILE A 172 4.77 7.75 12.07
N GLU A 173 5.90 7.76 12.77
CA GLU A 173 6.34 8.89 13.61
C GLU A 173 6.54 10.20 12.82
N ARG A 174 6.95 10.11 11.56
CA ARG A 174 7.14 11.27 10.67
C ARG A 174 5.85 11.74 9.98
N GLY A 175 4.87 10.84 9.83
CA GLY A 175 3.60 11.11 9.17
C GLY A 175 2.53 11.54 10.18
N GLU A 176 1.29 11.14 9.91
CA GLU A 176 0.16 11.30 10.84
C GLU A 176 -0.05 10.00 11.63
N PRO A 177 0.34 9.90 12.91
CA PRO A 177 0.37 8.61 13.62
C PRO A 177 -1.00 7.93 13.75
N GLU A 178 -2.08 8.72 13.82
CA GLU A 178 -3.45 8.22 13.98
C GLU A 178 -3.99 7.50 12.74
N VAL A 179 -3.34 7.67 11.59
CA VAL A 179 -3.80 7.05 10.35
C VAL A 179 -3.36 5.59 10.25
N VAL A 180 -2.38 5.14 11.02
CA VAL A 180 -1.88 3.75 10.95
C VAL A 180 -2.32 2.96 12.18
N VAL A 181 -3.05 1.88 11.95
CA VAL A 181 -3.49 0.97 13.02
C VAL A 181 -2.60 -0.26 13.02
N LEU A 182 -1.83 -0.44 14.10
CA LEU A 182 -0.89 -1.55 14.26
C LEU A 182 -1.48 -2.73 15.05
N PRO A 183 -1.11 -3.98 14.72
CA PRO A 183 -1.41 -5.13 15.55
C PRO A 183 -0.58 -5.06 16.84
N ALA A 184 -1.08 -5.62 17.93
CA ALA A 184 -0.46 -5.55 19.25
C ALA A 184 1.05 -5.92 19.26
N PRO A 185 1.51 -6.98 18.57
CA PRO A 185 2.93 -7.37 18.56
C PRO A 185 3.88 -6.36 17.91
N TRP A 186 3.37 -5.41 17.12
CA TRP A 186 4.19 -4.41 16.42
C TRP A 186 4.17 -3.06 17.11
N ARG A 187 3.31 -2.86 18.11
CA ARG A 187 3.27 -1.62 18.87
C ARG A 187 4.53 -1.50 19.71
N PRO A 188 5.14 -0.31 19.79
CA PRO A 188 6.18 -0.09 20.78
C PRO A 188 5.61 -0.39 22.18
N PRO A 189 6.40 -0.95 23.10
CA PRO A 189 5.96 -1.13 24.48
C PRO A 189 5.53 0.24 25.02
N ASP A 190 4.35 0.31 25.63
CA ASP A 190 3.86 1.54 26.27
C ASP A 190 4.96 2.10 27.17
N GLY A 191 5.31 3.36 26.96
CA GLY A 191 6.36 4.01 27.73
C GLY A 191 6.06 3.91 29.22
N GLN A 192 6.85 3.12 29.94
CA GLN A 192 7.07 3.42 31.35
C GLN A 192 7.64 4.83 31.38
N ASN A 193 6.84 5.78 31.85
CA ASN A 193 7.35 7.04 32.35
C ASN A 193 8.37 6.68 33.44
N ASP A 194 9.64 6.58 33.07
CA ASP A 194 10.73 6.75 34.02
C ASP A 194 10.70 8.22 34.45
N GLU A 195 9.75 8.55 35.32
CA GLU A 195 9.94 9.62 36.28
C GLU A 195 11.14 9.20 37.13
N GLN A 196 12.33 9.62 36.68
CA GLN A 196 13.49 9.71 37.54
C GLN A 196 13.11 10.66 38.67
N GLU A 197 12.68 10.09 39.81
CA GLU A 197 12.72 10.76 41.09
C GLU A 197 14.15 11.29 41.27
N ALA A 198 14.31 12.60 41.09
CA ALA A 198 15.52 13.29 41.49
C ALA A 198 15.72 13.03 43.00
N PRO A 199 16.93 12.64 43.45
CA PRO A 199 17.15 12.41 44.87
C PRO A 199 16.92 13.73 45.62
N GLU A 200 16.02 13.69 46.62
CA GLU A 200 15.84 14.78 47.57
C GLU A 200 17.19 15.14 48.18
N ALA A 201 17.57 16.41 48.03
CA ALA A 201 18.70 16.97 48.73
C ALA A 201 18.44 16.87 50.25
N SER A 202 19.15 15.97 50.92
CA SER A 202 19.18 15.87 52.37
C SER A 202 19.83 17.12 52.94
N ASP A 203 19.02 18.03 53.46
CA ASP A 203 19.47 19.14 54.30
C ASP A 203 19.49 18.67 55.75
N ARG A 204 20.70 18.39 56.28
CA ARG A 204 21.08 18.40 57.72
C ARG A 204 22.55 18.08 57.94
#